data_AF-A0A1A7KCF9-F1
#
_entry.id   AF-A0A1A7KCF9-F1
#
_cell.length_a   1.000
_cell.length_b   1.000
_cell.length_c   1.000
_cell.angle_alpha   90.00
_cell.angle_beta   90.00
_cell.angle_gamma   90.00
#
_symmetry.space_group_name_H-M   'P 1'
#
loop_
_entity.id
_entity.type
_entity.pdbx_description
1 polymer ?
#
loop_
_entity_poly.entity_id
_entity_poly.type
_entity_poly.pdbx_seq_one_letter_code
_entity_poly.pdbx_strand_id
1 'polypeptide(L)'
;MKGEESLKPDGFITIKVFGYDASTDNYENTVEVFKYERVNFSENNLPVINLNQEFKADVNYQIVGWKASEQFNANTLNKGDVEKYFKFIHHLFKERNVDEIHNEMTTKFDEIDTSMYLGTVDNKIELSNLFGELFGGKYILDDFPASTDMKIFDDGKVFTLVDSENKPIIHYTNKDTNEEFSLPLFIHKIGGKYSMIR
;
A
#
# COMPACT_ATOMS: atom_id res chain seq x y z
N MET A 1 -0.92 -28.70 -2.43
CA MET A 1 0.27 -29.18 -3.17
C MET A 1 1.48 -28.88 -2.31
N LYS A 2 2.38 -29.85 -2.07
CA LYS A 2 3.63 -29.58 -1.35
C LYS A 2 4.62 -29.01 -2.36
N GLY A 3 5.15 -27.81 -2.11
CA GLY A 3 6.19 -27.19 -2.95
C GLY A 3 7.50 -27.96 -2.86
N GLU A 4 8.38 -27.78 -3.84
CA GLU A 4 9.74 -28.33 -3.79
C GLU A 4 10.59 -27.50 -2.80
N GLU A 5 11.23 -28.17 -1.83
CA GLU A 5 12.08 -27.53 -0.80
C GLU A 5 13.55 -27.41 -1.21
N SER A 6 13.92 -27.93 -2.39
CA SER A 6 15.30 -27.97 -2.86
C SER A 6 15.38 -27.74 -4.37
N LEU A 7 16.36 -26.97 -4.82
CA LEU A 7 16.69 -26.84 -6.23
C LEU A 7 17.17 -28.19 -6.79
N LYS A 8 16.76 -28.49 -8.02
CA LYS A 8 17.27 -29.65 -8.74
C LYS A 8 18.80 -29.57 -8.87
N PRO A 9 19.52 -30.70 -8.90
CA PRO A 9 20.99 -30.71 -9.00
C PRO A 9 21.54 -29.97 -10.23
N ASP A 10 20.77 -29.92 -11.32
CA ASP A 10 21.04 -29.25 -12.59
C ASP A 10 20.47 -27.81 -12.67
N GLY A 11 19.72 -27.39 -11.66
CA GLY A 11 19.21 -26.03 -11.54
C GLY A 11 20.34 -25.06 -11.23
N PHE A 12 20.41 -23.98 -12.01
CA PHE A 12 21.24 -22.82 -11.68
C PHE A 12 20.36 -21.77 -11.00
N ILE A 13 20.94 -21.10 -10.00
CA ILE A 13 20.33 -19.95 -9.35
C ILE A 13 21.40 -18.87 -9.22
N THR A 14 20.99 -17.64 -9.53
CA THR A 14 21.76 -16.45 -9.26
C THR A 14 20.97 -15.62 -8.27
N ILE A 15 21.50 -15.44 -7.06
CA ILE A 15 20.92 -14.56 -6.04
C ILE A 15 21.82 -13.34 -5.94
N LYS A 16 21.24 -12.15 -6.11
CA LYS A 16 21.92 -10.87 -5.95
C LYS A 16 21.22 -10.09 -4.85
N VAL A 17 21.99 -9.56 -3.90
CA VAL A 17 21.50 -8.61 -2.91
C VAL A 17 22.18 -7.29 -3.16
N PHE A 18 21.37 -6.24 -3.23
CA PHE A 18 21.83 -4.88 -3.37
C PHE A 18 21.64 -4.16 -2.04
N GLY A 19 22.71 -3.53 -1.54
CA GLY A 19 22.66 -2.65 -0.39
C GLY A 19 22.27 -1.25 -0.84
N TYR A 20 21.37 -0.63 -0.08
CA TYR A 20 20.98 0.76 -0.23
C TYR A 20 21.33 1.52 1.05
N ASP A 21 22.04 2.65 0.90
CA ASP A 21 22.32 3.56 2.00
C ASP A 21 21.26 4.66 2.03
N ALA A 22 20.32 4.53 2.96
CA ALA A 22 19.22 5.46 3.16
C ALA A 22 19.66 6.87 3.55
N SER A 23 20.91 7.07 3.97
CA SER A 23 21.44 8.42 4.26
C SER A 23 21.76 9.24 3.01
N THR A 24 21.76 8.61 1.83
CA THR A 24 22.22 9.24 0.58
C THR A 24 21.11 9.69 -0.36
N ASP A 25 19.85 9.29 -0.11
CA ASP A 25 18.65 9.57 -0.94
C ASP A 25 18.79 9.29 -2.45
N ASN A 26 19.85 8.58 -2.86
CA ASN A 26 20.12 8.27 -4.25
C ASN A 26 19.84 6.80 -4.52
N TYR A 27 18.62 6.52 -5.00
CA TYR A 27 18.15 5.18 -5.33
C TYR A 27 18.96 4.49 -6.46
N GLU A 28 19.76 5.24 -7.22
CA GLU A 28 20.64 4.68 -8.26
C GLU A 28 21.96 4.14 -7.67
N ASN A 29 22.30 4.49 -6.43
CA ASN A 29 23.51 4.02 -5.72
C ASN A 29 23.32 2.66 -5.05
N THR A 30 22.69 1.71 -5.74
CA THR A 30 22.61 0.33 -5.26
C THR A 30 23.94 -0.38 -5.49
N VAL A 31 24.63 -0.78 -4.43
CA VAL A 31 25.86 -1.59 -4.52
C VAL A 31 25.49 -3.06 -4.37
N GLU A 32 25.95 -3.94 -5.28
CA GLU A 32 25.79 -5.39 -5.11
C GLU A 32 26.64 -5.83 -3.90
N VAL A 33 25.99 -6.15 -2.78
CA VAL A 33 26.66 -6.55 -1.52
C VAL A 33 26.78 -8.06 -1.36
N PHE A 34 26.03 -8.81 -2.16
CA PHE A 34 26.11 -10.26 -2.17
C PHE A 34 25.74 -10.82 -3.54
N LYS A 35 26.50 -11.82 -3.97
CA LYS A 35 26.23 -12.61 -5.17
C LYS A 35 26.45 -14.08 -4.83
N TYR A 36 25.42 -14.89 -5.05
CA TYR A 36 25.54 -16.34 -5.06
C TYR A 36 25.23 -16.85 -6.46
N GLU A 37 26.14 -17.62 -7.03
CA GLU A 37 25.95 -18.28 -8.32
C GLU A 37 26.33 -19.75 -8.20
N ARG A 38 25.43 -20.62 -8.66
CA ARG A 38 25.73 -22.04 -8.87
C ARG A 38 26.26 -22.25 -10.29
N VAL A 39 27.15 -23.24 -10.47
CA VAL A 39 27.74 -23.59 -11.78
C VAL A 39 26.64 -23.78 -12.82
N ASN A 40 26.77 -23.08 -13.95
CA ASN A 40 25.83 -23.14 -15.06
C ASN A 40 26.00 -24.47 -15.83
N PHE A 41 25.08 -25.40 -15.65
CA PHE A 41 25.12 -26.68 -16.38
C PHE A 41 24.82 -26.55 -17.88
N SER A 42 24.32 -25.41 -18.36
CA SER A 42 24.11 -25.17 -19.81
C SER A 42 25.41 -25.01 -20.61
N GLU A 43 26.55 -24.84 -19.95
CA GLU A 43 27.88 -24.79 -20.59
C GLU A 43 28.51 -26.18 -20.77
N ASN A 44 27.93 -27.21 -20.15
CA ASN A 44 28.32 -28.61 -20.38
C ASN A 44 27.44 -29.18 -21.49
N ASN A 45 28.05 -29.75 -22.55
CA ASN A 45 27.40 -30.47 -23.66
C ASN A 45 26.71 -31.77 -23.21
N LEU A 46 25.83 -31.69 -22.22
CA LEU A 46 24.99 -32.79 -21.76
C LEU A 46 23.69 -32.77 -22.58
N PRO A 47 23.21 -33.94 -23.07
CA PRO A 47 21.93 -34.01 -23.75
C PRO A 47 20.80 -33.64 -22.78
N VAL A 48 20.25 -32.43 -22.93
CA VAL A 48 19.15 -31.93 -22.11
C VAL A 48 17.82 -32.40 -22.71
N ILE A 49 16.99 -33.06 -21.90
CA ILE A 49 15.59 -33.33 -22.24
C ILE A 49 14.78 -32.12 -21.74
N ASN A 50 14.39 -31.23 -22.66
CA ASN A 50 13.56 -30.08 -22.33
C ASN A 50 12.11 -30.53 -22.10
N LEU A 51 11.68 -30.56 -20.84
CA LEU A 51 10.27 -30.69 -20.50
C LEU A 51 9.65 -29.30 -20.41
N ASN A 52 9.03 -28.84 -21.49
CA ASN A 52 8.23 -27.62 -21.48
C ASN A 52 6.85 -27.95 -20.89
N GLN A 53 6.54 -27.37 -19.73
CA GLN A 53 5.19 -27.35 -19.19
C GLN A 53 4.67 -25.92 -19.23
N GLU A 54 3.53 -25.74 -19.91
CA GLU A 54 2.77 -24.52 -19.83
C GLU A 54 1.90 -24.58 -18.57
N PHE A 55 2.03 -23.58 -17.70
CA PHE A 55 1.05 -23.35 -16.65
C PHE A 55 0.28 -22.08 -16.97
N LYS A 56 -1.03 -22.14 -16.78
CA LYS A 56 -1.90 -20.97 -16.87
C LYS A 56 -2.19 -20.50 -15.46
N ALA A 57 -1.57 -19.41 -15.06
CA ALA A 57 -1.96 -18.68 -13.86
C ALA A 57 -3.01 -17.64 -14.27
N ASP A 58 -4.27 -17.91 -13.95
CA ASP A 58 -5.31 -16.89 -14.05
C ASP A 58 -5.14 -15.92 -12.87
N VAL A 59 -4.51 -14.78 -13.16
CA VAL A 59 -4.46 -13.65 -12.22
C VAL A 59 -5.83 -13.00 -12.25
N ASN A 60 -6.75 -13.49 -11.40
CA ASN A 60 -8.09 -12.91 -11.20
C ASN A 60 -8.02 -11.58 -10.43
N TYR A 61 -7.12 -10.68 -10.83
CA TYR A 61 -6.94 -9.38 -10.21
C TYR A 61 -7.92 -8.38 -10.80
N GLN A 62 -8.92 -8.01 -10.01
CA GLN A 62 -9.76 -6.85 -10.31
C GLN A 62 -9.73 -5.95 -9.08
N ILE A 63 -9.06 -4.79 -9.20
CA ILE A 63 -9.19 -3.72 -8.21
C ILE A 63 -10.58 -3.12 -8.40
N VAL A 64 -11.54 -3.62 -7.63
CA VAL A 64 -12.95 -3.23 -7.75
C VAL A 64 -13.10 -1.74 -7.51
N GLY A 65 -12.34 -1.18 -6.56
CA GLY A 65 -12.37 0.22 -6.20
C GLY A 65 -12.22 1.13 -7.42
N TRP A 66 -11.10 1.02 -8.13
CA TRP A 66 -10.77 1.91 -9.25
C TRP A 66 -11.70 1.71 -10.46
N LYS A 67 -12.09 0.47 -10.77
CA LYS A 67 -12.92 0.18 -11.95
C LYS A 67 -14.39 0.57 -11.77
N ALA A 68 -14.93 0.43 -10.56
CA ALA A 68 -16.33 0.70 -10.26
C ALA A 68 -16.58 2.14 -9.80
N SER A 69 -15.53 2.94 -9.60
CA SER A 69 -15.61 4.37 -9.28
C SER A 69 -16.46 5.14 -10.27
N GLU A 70 -17.40 5.91 -9.75
CA GLU A 70 -18.12 6.93 -10.51
C GLU A 70 -17.12 8.01 -10.95
N GLN A 71 -17.17 8.37 -12.24
CA GLN A 71 -16.44 9.55 -12.70
C GLN A 71 -17.13 10.79 -12.16
N PHE A 72 -16.40 11.60 -11.40
CA PHE A 72 -16.92 12.90 -11.01
C PHE A 72 -16.72 13.86 -12.16
N ASN A 73 -17.82 14.37 -12.68
CA ASN A 73 -17.75 15.54 -13.55
C ASN A 73 -17.29 16.73 -12.67
N ALA A 74 -16.32 17.53 -13.14
CA ALA A 74 -15.82 18.71 -12.43
C ALA A 74 -16.95 19.68 -11.99
N ASN A 75 -18.09 19.65 -12.68
CA ASN A 75 -19.29 20.44 -12.34
C ASN A 75 -20.15 19.85 -11.20
N THR A 76 -19.87 18.62 -10.76
CA THR A 76 -20.65 17.86 -9.77
C THR A 76 -19.88 17.51 -8.50
N LEU A 77 -18.56 17.67 -8.51
CA LEU A 77 -17.71 17.42 -7.35
C LEU A 77 -17.86 18.57 -6.34
N ASN A 78 -18.58 18.31 -5.25
CA ASN A 78 -18.67 19.24 -4.14
C ASN A 78 -17.48 19.04 -3.19
N LYS A 79 -16.46 19.92 -3.28
CA LYS A 79 -15.30 19.92 -2.37
C LYS A 79 -15.72 19.89 -0.90
N GLY A 80 -16.82 20.57 -0.54
CA GLY A 80 -17.32 20.58 0.83
C GLY A 80 -17.79 19.21 1.33
N ASP A 81 -18.31 18.34 0.47
CA ASP A 81 -18.72 16.99 0.89
C ASP A 81 -17.54 16.05 1.03
N VAL A 82 -16.52 16.21 0.18
CA VAL A 82 -15.24 15.49 0.34
C VAL A 82 -14.55 15.90 1.64
N GLU A 83 -14.45 17.21 1.92
CA GLU A 83 -13.90 17.71 3.18
C GLU A 83 -14.66 17.20 4.40
N LYS A 84 -16.00 17.15 4.35
CA LYS A 84 -16.80 16.55 5.44
C LYS A 84 -16.44 15.09 5.66
N TYR A 85 -16.28 14.31 4.59
CA TYR A 85 -15.88 12.91 4.71
C TYR A 85 -14.49 12.77 5.33
N PHE A 86 -13.50 13.55 4.87
CA PHE A 86 -12.16 13.54 5.47
C PHE A 86 -12.16 14.00 6.93
N LYS A 87 -12.98 14.98 7.31
CA LYS A 87 -13.15 15.40 8.72
C LYS A 87 -13.76 14.27 9.57
N PHE A 88 -14.73 13.56 9.03
CA PHE A 88 -15.30 12.37 9.67
C PHE A 88 -14.22 11.31 9.90
N ILE A 89 -13.44 10.95 8.87
CA ILE A 89 -12.34 9.98 9.00
C ILE A 89 -11.29 10.48 10.01
N HIS A 90 -10.85 11.73 9.91
CA HIS A 90 -9.89 12.31 10.86
C HIS A 90 -10.38 12.22 12.30
N HIS A 91 -11.67 12.49 12.54
CA HIS A 91 -12.28 12.31 13.85
C HIS A 91 -12.22 10.84 14.32
N LEU A 92 -12.49 9.86 13.46
CA LEU A 92 -12.35 8.44 13.82
C LEU A 92 -10.91 8.11 14.23
N PHE A 93 -9.90 8.60 13.51
CA PHE A 93 -8.48 8.43 13.86
C PHE A 93 -8.11 9.13 15.16
N LYS A 94 -8.70 10.30 15.44
CA LYS A 94 -8.52 11.04 16.70
C LYS A 94 -9.10 10.28 17.90
N GLU A 95 -10.30 9.73 17.75
CA GLU A 95 -10.97 8.90 18.77
C GLU A 95 -10.43 7.47 18.84
N ARG A 96 -9.59 7.07 17.87
CA ARG A 96 -9.04 5.71 17.73
C ARG A 96 -10.15 4.66 17.65
N ASN A 97 -11.22 4.98 16.94
CA ASN A 97 -12.34 4.07 16.75
C ASN A 97 -11.99 3.00 15.70
N VAL A 98 -11.24 1.99 16.13
CA VAL A 98 -10.73 0.91 15.28
C VAL A 98 -11.84 0.25 14.46
N ASP A 99 -13.00 0.03 15.08
CA ASP A 99 -14.13 -0.67 14.46
C ASP A 99 -14.66 0.12 13.25
N GLU A 100 -14.93 1.41 13.43
CA GLU A 100 -15.44 2.27 12.36
C GLU A 100 -14.38 2.55 11.28
N ILE A 101 -13.11 2.72 11.67
CA ILE A 101 -12.02 2.88 10.69
C ILE A 101 -11.89 1.61 9.84
N HIS A 102 -11.92 0.43 10.47
CA HIS A 102 -11.86 -0.83 9.76
C HIS A 102 -13.01 -1.00 8.78
N ASN A 103 -14.24 -0.64 9.19
CA ASN A 103 -15.40 -0.68 8.30
C ASN A 103 -15.25 0.24 7.09
N GLU A 104 -14.72 1.45 7.29
CA GLU A 104 -14.51 2.40 6.19
C GLU A 104 -13.31 2.02 5.29
N MET A 105 -12.32 1.28 5.81
CA MET A 105 -11.14 0.80 5.10
C MET A 105 -11.27 -0.62 4.53
N THR A 106 -12.41 -1.30 4.72
CA THR A 106 -12.58 -2.71 4.32
C THR A 106 -12.22 -2.95 2.85
N THR A 107 -12.70 -2.09 1.93
CA THR A 107 -12.34 -2.19 0.52
C THR A 107 -10.84 -2.04 0.27
N LYS A 108 -10.19 -1.09 0.94
CA LYS A 108 -8.72 -0.92 0.88
C LYS A 108 -7.99 -2.18 1.37
N PHE A 109 -8.43 -2.75 2.48
CA PHE A 109 -7.82 -3.96 3.04
C PHE A 109 -7.98 -5.17 2.12
N ASP A 110 -9.20 -5.41 1.62
CA ASP A 110 -9.45 -6.50 0.67
C ASP A 110 -8.58 -6.36 -0.59
N GLU A 111 -8.39 -5.13 -1.09
CA GLU A 111 -7.53 -4.83 -2.23
C GLU A 111 -6.04 -5.06 -1.94
N ILE A 112 -5.57 -4.73 -0.73
CA ILE A 112 -4.20 -4.97 -0.29
C ILE A 112 -3.96 -6.47 -0.14
N ASP A 113 -4.79 -7.16 0.63
CA ASP A 113 -4.65 -8.59 0.94
C ASP A 113 -4.65 -9.43 -0.33
N THR A 114 -5.61 -9.16 -1.22
CA THR A 114 -5.70 -9.83 -2.52
C THR A 114 -4.45 -9.57 -3.36
N SER A 115 -3.93 -8.34 -3.38
CA SER A 115 -2.78 -7.98 -4.21
C SER A 115 -1.44 -8.51 -3.69
N MET A 116 -1.34 -8.69 -2.37
CA MET A 116 -0.15 -9.19 -1.70
C MET A 116 -0.21 -10.70 -1.48
N TYR A 117 -1.28 -11.36 -1.93
CA TYR A 117 -1.54 -12.78 -1.69
C TYR A 117 -1.46 -13.13 -0.20
N LEU A 118 -1.86 -12.19 0.65
CA LEU A 118 -1.97 -12.43 2.07
C LEU A 118 -3.20 -13.33 2.26
N GLY A 119 -3.08 -14.34 3.12
CA GLY A 119 -4.19 -15.23 3.44
C GLY A 119 -5.28 -14.49 4.24
N THR A 120 -5.91 -15.18 5.18
CA THR A 120 -6.81 -14.51 6.13
C THR A 120 -5.99 -13.65 7.09
N VAL A 121 -5.90 -12.36 6.81
CA VAL A 121 -5.31 -11.35 7.72
C VAL A 121 -6.43 -10.75 8.56
N ASP A 122 -6.18 -10.60 9.85
CA ASP A 122 -7.07 -9.83 10.73
C ASP A 122 -6.65 -8.36 10.71
N ASN A 123 -7.13 -7.63 9.69
CA ASN A 123 -6.82 -6.22 9.49
C ASN A 123 -7.22 -5.33 10.67
N LYS A 124 -8.17 -5.78 11.50
CA LYS A 124 -8.57 -5.08 12.71
C LYS A 124 -7.49 -5.17 13.80
N ILE A 125 -6.85 -6.33 13.94
CA ILE A 125 -5.70 -6.51 14.82
C ILE A 125 -4.52 -5.67 14.33
N GLU A 126 -4.21 -5.69 13.04
CA GLU A 126 -3.12 -4.88 12.47
C GLU A 126 -3.34 -3.38 12.69
N LEU A 127 -4.56 -2.89 12.48
CA LEU A 127 -4.92 -1.50 12.76
C LEU A 127 -4.79 -1.17 14.26
N SER A 128 -5.17 -2.10 15.14
CA SER A 128 -4.99 -1.93 16.59
C SER A 128 -3.52 -1.88 16.99
N ASN A 129 -2.69 -2.73 16.38
CA ASN A 129 -1.24 -2.75 16.59
C ASN A 129 -0.59 -1.43 16.15
N LEU A 130 -0.97 -0.92 14.97
CA LEU A 130 -0.50 0.39 14.49
C LEU A 130 -0.80 1.51 15.51
N PHE A 131 -2.03 1.57 16.06
CA PHE A 131 -2.34 2.55 17.10
C PHE A 131 -1.52 2.34 18.38
N GLY A 132 -1.24 1.08 18.73
CA GLY A 132 -0.34 0.73 19.83
C GLY A 132 1.08 1.24 19.63
N GLU A 133 1.64 1.08 18.42
CA GLU A 133 2.96 1.56 18.04
C GLU A 133 3.03 3.08 18.02
N LEU A 134 2.07 3.74 17.37
CA LEU A 134 1.99 5.21 17.33
C LEU A 134 1.91 5.77 18.74
N PHE A 135 1.05 5.24 19.60
CA PHE A 135 0.91 5.74 20.96
C PHE A 135 2.12 5.42 21.85
N GLY A 136 2.64 4.19 21.78
CA GLY A 136 3.86 3.79 22.50
C GLY A 136 5.07 4.63 22.09
N GLY A 137 5.13 5.00 20.81
CA GLY A 137 6.09 5.93 20.25
C GLY A 137 5.76 7.40 20.47
N LYS A 138 4.72 7.75 21.25
CA LYS A 138 4.29 9.14 21.53
C LYS A 138 3.95 10.00 20.30
N TYR A 139 3.55 9.37 19.21
CA TYR A 139 3.03 10.05 18.03
C TYR A 139 1.65 10.66 18.36
N ILE A 140 1.45 11.92 17.96
CA ILE A 140 0.21 12.65 18.16
C ILE A 140 -0.34 13.00 16.78
N LEU A 141 -1.61 12.68 16.54
CA LEU A 141 -2.31 13.08 15.32
C LEU A 141 -2.39 14.61 15.26
N ASP A 142 -1.94 15.20 14.17
CA ASP A 142 -2.04 16.63 13.93
C ASP A 142 -3.51 17.04 13.77
N ASP A 143 -3.84 18.27 14.16
CA ASP A 143 -5.20 18.78 13.99
C ASP A 143 -5.57 18.89 12.50
N PHE A 144 -6.86 18.77 12.21
CA PHE A 144 -7.34 18.92 10.83
C PHE A 144 -6.95 20.32 10.31
N PRO A 145 -6.28 20.42 9.15
CA PRO A 145 -5.70 21.68 8.68
C PRO A 145 -6.77 22.72 8.35
N ALA A 146 -6.46 23.99 8.61
CA ALA A 146 -7.38 25.10 8.35
C ALA A 146 -7.65 25.32 6.85
N SER A 147 -6.70 24.95 6.00
CA SER A 147 -6.80 24.97 4.54
C SER A 147 -6.47 23.59 4.00
N THR A 148 -7.23 23.15 3.00
CA THR A 148 -6.97 21.89 2.30
C THR A 148 -6.92 22.09 0.79
N ASP A 149 -6.06 21.32 0.14
CA ASP A 149 -6.02 21.18 -1.30
C ASP A 149 -6.44 19.77 -1.69
N MET A 150 -7.28 19.69 -2.73
CA MET A 150 -7.75 18.42 -3.26
C MET A 150 -6.90 18.03 -4.45
N LYS A 151 -6.36 16.81 -4.41
CA LYS A 151 -5.76 16.20 -5.60
C LYS A 151 -6.70 15.18 -6.19
N ILE A 152 -6.70 15.15 -7.52
CA ILE A 152 -7.61 14.36 -8.33
C ILE A 152 -6.76 13.42 -9.19
N PHE A 153 -7.15 12.15 -9.23
CA PHE A 153 -6.48 11.09 -10.00
C PHE A 153 -7.51 10.33 -10.84
N ASP A 154 -7.00 9.50 -11.76
CA ASP A 154 -7.79 8.60 -12.62
C ASP A 154 -9.00 9.29 -13.27
N ASP A 155 -8.71 10.36 -14.02
CA ASP A 155 -9.71 11.11 -14.79
C ASP A 155 -10.93 11.59 -13.97
N GLY A 156 -10.68 11.96 -12.71
CA GLY A 156 -11.73 12.47 -11.82
C GLY A 156 -12.47 11.41 -11.01
N LYS A 157 -11.87 10.23 -10.79
CA LYS A 157 -12.51 9.14 -10.03
C LYS A 157 -11.99 9.00 -8.61
N VAL A 158 -10.76 9.44 -8.36
CA VAL A 158 -10.06 9.23 -7.09
C VAL A 158 -9.56 10.55 -6.55
N PHE A 159 -9.70 10.73 -5.24
CA PHE A 159 -9.38 11.99 -4.56
C PHE A 159 -8.55 11.75 -3.33
N THR A 160 -7.71 12.73 -3.01
CA THR A 160 -7.14 12.87 -1.67
C THR A 160 -7.18 14.33 -1.26
N LEU A 161 -7.21 14.58 0.05
CA LEU A 161 -6.98 15.89 0.61
C LEU A 161 -5.60 15.95 1.23
N VAL A 162 -4.95 17.08 1.03
CA VAL A 162 -3.68 17.43 1.67
C VAL A 162 -3.79 18.81 2.30
N ASP A 163 -2.90 19.13 3.23
CA ASP A 163 -2.75 20.48 3.76
C ASP A 163 -1.98 21.40 2.77
N SER A 164 -1.71 22.63 3.20
CA SER A 164 -0.94 23.61 2.42
C SER A 164 0.54 23.25 2.22
N GLU A 165 1.08 22.34 3.04
CA GLU A 165 2.43 21.78 2.92
C GLU A 165 2.43 20.48 2.12
N ASN A 166 1.29 20.11 1.53
CA ASN A 166 1.11 18.91 0.74
C ASN A 166 1.21 17.59 1.56
N LYS A 167 1.03 17.67 2.88
CA LYS A 167 0.95 16.52 3.80
C LYS A 167 -0.45 15.91 3.83
N PRO A 168 -0.58 14.57 3.97
CA PRO A 168 -1.88 13.93 4.13
C PRO A 168 -2.65 14.40 5.37
N ILE A 169 -3.98 14.35 5.33
CA ILE A 169 -4.83 14.71 6.48
C ILE A 169 -4.57 13.82 7.70
N ILE A 170 -4.21 12.55 7.49
CA ILE A 170 -3.81 11.66 8.57
C ILE A 170 -2.29 11.73 8.70
N HIS A 171 -1.86 12.67 9.54
CA HIS A 171 -0.46 12.93 9.83
C HIS A 171 -0.22 12.91 11.33
N TYR A 172 0.81 12.22 11.78
CA TYR A 172 1.20 12.12 13.17
C TYR A 172 2.62 12.61 13.35
N THR A 173 2.85 13.37 14.42
CA THR A 173 4.16 13.90 14.78
C THR A 173 4.57 13.44 16.17
N ASN A 174 5.79 12.95 16.32
CA ASN A 174 6.43 12.78 17.62
C ASN A 174 7.27 14.02 17.93
N LYS A 175 6.84 14.80 18.93
CA LYS A 175 7.50 16.06 19.31
C LYS A 175 8.85 15.86 20.01
N ASP A 176 9.09 14.69 20.60
CA ASP A 176 10.33 14.38 21.32
C ASP A 176 11.46 14.01 20.35
N THR A 177 11.13 13.26 19.28
CA THR A 177 12.11 12.75 18.30
C THR A 177 12.10 13.51 16.98
N ASN A 178 11.08 14.34 16.72
CA ASN A 178 10.82 14.99 15.44
C ASN A 178 10.62 13.99 14.29
N GLU A 179 10.14 12.78 14.61
CA GLU A 179 9.72 11.79 13.62
C GLU A 179 8.27 12.02 13.21
N GLU A 180 7.97 11.69 11.95
CA GLU A 180 6.67 11.87 11.32
C GLU A 180 6.14 10.54 10.78
N PHE A 181 4.83 10.33 10.91
CA PHE A 181 4.12 9.23 10.27
C PHE A 181 2.94 9.77 9.48
N SER A 182 2.86 9.41 8.20
CA SER A 182 1.83 9.86 7.27
C SER A 182 1.05 8.68 6.71
N LEU A 183 -0.28 8.76 6.72
CA LEU A 183 -1.14 7.81 6.05
C LEU A 183 -1.91 8.51 4.92
N PRO A 184 -1.45 8.42 3.66
CA PRO A 184 -2.21 8.94 2.52
C PRO A 184 -3.49 8.14 2.32
N LEU A 185 -4.62 8.85 2.32
CA LEU A 185 -5.93 8.27 2.07
C LEU A 185 -6.43 8.66 0.68
N PHE A 186 -6.78 7.65 -0.10
CA PHE A 186 -7.45 7.81 -1.39
C PHE A 186 -8.90 7.41 -1.24
N ILE A 187 -9.80 8.24 -1.73
CA ILE A 187 -11.23 7.98 -1.70
C ILE A 187 -11.79 7.96 -3.12
N HIS A 188 -12.84 7.17 -3.30
CA HIS A 188 -13.68 7.18 -4.48
C HIS A 188 -15.15 7.21 -4.07
N LYS A 189 -16.06 7.19 -5.04
CA LYS A 189 -17.50 7.11 -4.80
C LYS A 189 -18.15 6.06 -5.67
N ILE A 190 -19.01 5.27 -5.03
CA ILE A 190 -19.84 4.25 -5.67
C ILE A 190 -21.24 4.33 -5.07
N GLY A 191 -22.26 4.41 -5.91
CA GLY A 191 -23.66 4.42 -5.49
C GLY A 191 -24.00 5.60 -4.58
N GLY A 192 -23.32 6.74 -4.73
CA GLY A 192 -23.52 7.89 -3.86
C GLY A 192 -22.68 7.93 -2.57
N LYS A 193 -22.02 6.82 -2.17
CA LYS A 193 -21.25 6.73 -0.92
C LYS A 193 -19.74 6.86 -1.20
N TYR A 194 -19.04 7.62 -0.36
CA TYR A 194 -17.57 7.63 -0.35
C TYR A 194 -17.03 6.39 0.35
N SER A 195 -15.88 5.90 -0.12
CA SER A 195 -15.13 4.82 0.52
C SER A 195 -13.63 4.99 0.27
N MET A 196 -12.81 4.40 1.13
CA MET A 196 -11.35 4.39 0.98
C MET A 196 -10.90 3.22 0.12
N ILE A 197 -9.96 3.49 -0.78
CA ILE A 197 -9.38 2.50 -1.70
C ILE A 197 -7.86 2.43 -1.54
N ARG A 198 -7.25 1.42 -2.17
CA ARG A 198 -5.81 1.27 -2.23
C ARG A 198 -5.16 2.43 -2.98
#